data_AF-A0A3D3W8X2-F1
#
_entry.id   AF-A0A3D3W8X2-F1
#
_cell.length_a   1.000
_cell.length_b   1.000
_cell.length_c   1.000
_cell.angle_alpha   90.00
_cell.angle_beta   90.00
_cell.angle_gamma   90.00
#
_symmetry.space_group_name_H-M   'P 1'
#
loop_
_entity.id
_entity.type
_entity.pdbx_description
1 polymer ?
#
loop_
_entity_poly.entity_id
_entity_poly.type
_entity_poly.pdbx_seq_one_letter_code
_entity_poly.pdbx_strand_id
1 'polypeptide(L)' 'EKLAEILRLHEIKSITVVRMEVPCCGGIVSAVKSAMLQSGKMIPWQVITIGTDGEIL' A
#
# COMPACT_ATOMS: atom_id res chain seq x y z
N GLU A 1 -1.16 -11.19 -7.17
CA GLU A 1 -2.50 -11.76 -7.45
C GLU A 1 -3.40 -11.82 -6.22
N LYS A 2 -3.05 -12.52 -5.13
CA LYS A 2 -3.89 -12.59 -3.90
C LYS A 2 -4.40 -11.23 -3.39
N LEU A 3 -3.55 -10.21 -3.33
CA LEU A 3 -3.95 -8.87 -2.88
C LEU A 3 -5.02 -8.25 -3.79
N ALA A 4 -4.88 -8.39 -5.11
CA ALA A 4 -5.85 -7.88 -6.08
C ALA A 4 -7.21 -8.59 -5.91
N GLU A 5 -7.22 -9.90 -5.63
CA GLU A 5 -8.46 -10.63 -5.34
C GLU A 5 -9.12 -10.17 -4.04
N ILE A 6 -8.34 -9.91 -2.98
CA ILE A 6 -8.88 -9.35 -1.73
C ILE A 6 -9.57 -8.02 -2.00
N LEU A 7 -8.92 -7.11 -2.73
CA LEU A 7 -9.49 -5.81 -3.11
C LEU A 7 -10.73 -5.97 -4.01
N ARG A 8 -10.74 -6.96 -4.93
CA ARG A 8 -11.87 -7.22 -5.82
C ARG A 8 -13.08 -7.75 -5.07
N LEU A 9 -12.87 -8.74 -4.18
CA LEU A 9 -13.95 -9.44 -3.46
C LEU A 9 -14.52 -8.64 -2.29
N HIS A 10 -13.79 -7.66 -1.76
CA HIS A 10 -14.22 -6.88 -0.59
C HIS A 10 -14.33 -5.38 -0.89
N GLU A 11 -15.15 -4.68 -0.11
CA GLU A 11 -15.23 -3.22 -0.11
C GLU A 11 -14.28 -2.63 0.93
N ILE A 12 -13.02 -2.47 0.53
CA ILE A 12 -12.01 -1.83 1.36
C ILE A 12 -12.19 -0.30 1.28
N LYS A 13 -12.35 0.35 2.44
CA LYS A 13 -12.56 1.81 2.52
C LYS A 13 -11.27 2.61 2.32
N SER A 14 -10.16 2.12 2.84
CA SER A 14 -8.86 2.79 2.75
C SER A 14 -7.70 1.82 2.92
N ILE A 15 -6.55 2.12 2.31
CA ILE A 15 -5.31 1.35 2.45
C ILE A 15 -4.20 2.27 2.98
N THR A 16 -3.56 1.87 4.08
CA THR A 16 -2.39 2.58 4.61
C THR A 16 -1.17 1.68 4.47
N VAL A 17 -0.17 2.16 3.74
CA VAL A 17 1.10 1.45 3.53
C VAL A 17 2.15 2.09 4.42
N VAL A 18 2.61 1.38 5.44
CA VAL A 18 3.72 1.83 6.28
C VAL A 18 5.02 1.33 5.67
N ARG A 19 5.99 2.23 5.54
CA ARG A 19 7.37 1.87 5.18
C ARG A 19 8.35 2.67 6.00
N MET A 20 9.56 2.15 6.18
CA MET A 20 10.64 2.96 6.71
C MET A 20 11.31 3.78 5.59
N GLU A 21 12.00 4.86 5.94
CA GLU A 21 12.73 5.71 4.98
C GLU A 21 13.80 4.91 4.21
N VAL A 22 14.30 3.83 4.82
CA VAL A 22 15.30 2.94 4.22
C VAL A 22 14.80 2.32 2.90
N PRO A 23 15.69 2.11 1.92
CA PRO A 23 15.30 1.72 0.56
C PRO A 23 14.86 0.25 0.40
N CYS A 24 14.76 -0.54 1.48
CA CYS A 24 14.43 -1.96 1.40
C CYS A 24 12.93 -2.29 1.25
N CYS A 25 12.03 -1.32 1.50
CA CYS A 25 10.57 -1.56 1.51
C CYS A 25 9.81 -1.07 0.25
N GLY A 26 10.52 -0.64 -0.81
CA GLY A 26 9.89 -0.06 -2.00
C GLY A 26 8.93 -1.00 -2.76
N GLY A 27 9.17 -2.31 -2.69
CA GLY A 27 8.36 -3.32 -3.39
C GLY A 27 6.91 -3.38 -2.94
N ILE A 28 6.63 -3.03 -1.67
CA ILE A 28 5.27 -3.15 -1.12
C ILE A 28 4.33 -2.07 -1.68
N VAL A 29 4.85 -0.85 -1.92
CA VAL A 29 4.11 0.24 -2.54
C VAL A 29 3.73 -0.15 -3.97
N SER A 30 4.67 -0.70 -4.73
CA SER A 30 4.41 -1.19 -6.08
C SER A 30 3.41 -2.34 -6.09
N ALA A 31 3.48 -3.27 -5.13
CA ALA A 31 2.53 -4.38 -5.01
C ALA A 31 1.10 -3.88 -4.76
N VAL A 32 0.91 -2.91 -3.88
CA VAL A 32 -0.40 -2.30 -3.59
C VAL A 32 -0.94 -1.54 -4.81
N LYS A 33 -0.10 -0.74 -5.48
CA LYS A 33 -0.48 -0.06 -6.74
C LYS A 33 -0.93 -1.04 -7.81
N SER A 34 -0.14 -2.08 -8.07
CA SER A 34 -0.48 -3.12 -9.05
C SER A 34 -1.76 -3.87 -8.67
N ALA A 35 -1.98 -4.15 -7.38
CA ALA A 35 -3.20 -4.80 -6.92
C ALA A 35 -4.44 -3.92 -7.12
N MET A 36 -4.36 -2.62 -6.86
CA MET A 36 -5.47 -1.69 -7.13
C MET A 36 -5.80 -1.64 -8.62
N LEU A 37 -4.78 -1.49 -9.49
CA LEU A 37 -4.92 -1.54 -10.95
C LEU A 37 -5.58 -2.84 -11.42
N GLN A 38 -5.11 -3.99 -10.95
CA GLN A 38 -5.67 -5.30 -11.31
C GLN A 38 -7.08 -5.53 -10.77
N SER A 39 -7.40 -4.97 -9.59
CA SER A 39 -8.72 -5.10 -8.97
C SER A 39 -9.80 -4.21 -9.63
N GLY A 40 -9.39 -3.21 -10.41
CA GLY A 40 -10.30 -2.22 -11.02
C GLY A 40 -10.96 -1.27 -10.02
N LYS A 41 -10.54 -1.28 -8.75
CA LYS A 41 -11.06 -0.39 -7.70
C LYS A 41 -10.07 0.71 -7.37
N MET A 42 -10.53 1.96 -7.41
CA MET A 42 -9.80 3.09 -6.84
C MET A 42 -10.16 3.23 -5.37
N ILE A 43 -9.25 2.78 -4.51
CA ILE A 43 -9.38 2.88 -3.06
C ILE A 43 -8.49 4.03 -2.58
N PRO A 44 -8.98 4.94 -1.73
CA PRO A 44 -8.15 5.94 -1.08
C PRO A 44 -6.98 5.27 -0.36
N TRP A 45 -5.76 5.67 -0.69
CA TRP A 45 -4.57 5.07 -0.11
C TRP A 45 -3.51 6.12 0.20
N GLN A 46 -2.67 5.81 1.18
CA GLN A 46 -1.58 6.67 1.61
C GLN A 46 -0.35 5.84 1.98
N VAL A 47 0.82 6.45 1.84
CA VAL A 47 2.08 5.89 2.30
C VAL A 47 2.55 6.71 3.49
N ILE A 48 2.75 6.04 4.63
CA ILE A 48 3.34 6.65 5.82
C ILE A 48 4.80 6.20 5.85
N THR A 49 5.71 7.17 5.84
CA THR A 49 7.14 6.88 5.93
C THR A 49 7.61 7.12 7.37
N ILE A 50 8.24 6.13 7.97
CA ILE A 50 8.80 6.20 9.32
C ILE A 50 10.31 6.40 9.19
N GLY A 51 10.82 7.47 9.79
CA GLY A 51 12.24 7.79 9.90
C GLY A 51 12.97 6.78 10.78
N THR A 52 14.29 6.73 10.66
CA THR A 52 15.11 5.84 11.52
C THR A 52 15.12 6.26 12.99
N ASP A 53 14.76 7.51 13.25
CA ASP A 53 14.52 8.11 14.57
C ASP A 53 13.11 7.86 15.12
N GLY A 54 12.22 7.25 14.34
CA GLY A 54 10.84 6.98 14.72
C GLY A 54 9.88 8.13 14.41
N GLU A 55 10.31 9.19 13.73
CA GLU A 55 9.43 10.26 13.27
C GLU A 55 8.59 9.84 12.05
N ILE A 56 7.42 10.44 11.87
CA ILE A 56 6.60 10.26 10.67
C ILE A 56 6.93 11.38 9.68
N LEU A 57 7.38 10.98 8.49
CA LEU A 57 7.75 11.86 7.37
C LEU A 57 6.60 12.02 6.37
#